data_AF-A0A133UFJ0-F1
#
_entry.id   AF-A0A133UFJ0-F1
#
_cell.length_a   1.000
_cell.length_b   1.000
_cell.length_c   1.000
_cell.angle_alpha   90.00
_cell.angle_beta   90.00
_cell.angle_gamma   90.00
#
_symmetry.space_group_name_H-M   'P 1'
#
loop_
_entity.id
_entity.type
_entity.pdbx_description
1 polymer ?
#
loop_
_entity_poly.entity_id
_entity_poly.type
_entity_poly.pdbx_seq_one_letter_code
_entity_poly.pdbx_strand_id
1 'polypeptide(L)'
;MKQQNIEKINNGVFDDAVLRDFVFSFAKVMKEKIFQRFYREERGSEEKRFAEYLLVELVRTLLCMPPVTFYYYLRHDKGLRELLKLEELKTIGNYEDFDRKRKYLKMHLDRIMKRNLKTDGGNLFVLDLTIGESDVNKLRKGKAVKEGLIDLEFLHSMTKGTVVGFQAAYLINLSKLSFEKLKIYSKHAEKKRIWREMVNDELGTKQGKIKSVIADAGFFAYVNYLDTARLRVIPVIKSRSDCKEKLMKKLENCPSNLVWFGKKYRTQLEELLDEFREILQKTMKWVENYDDFKDLRGKIEHIFKAAKMIFGMDNMHVYFRKHCFWKAFIILYMSSLLLQFLNLNGINKNRAIPLLAQNRHFS
;
A
#
# COMPACT_ATOMS: atom_id res chain seq x y z
N MET A 1 -1.97 -20.84 13.72
CA MET A 1 -0.99 -21.65 12.99
C MET A 1 -0.26 -22.53 13.98
N LYS A 2 0.00 -23.80 13.63
CA LYS A 2 0.73 -24.70 14.53
C LYS A 2 2.20 -24.30 14.60
N GLN A 3 2.80 -24.31 15.78
CA GLN A 3 4.21 -23.93 15.98
C GLN A 3 5.16 -24.77 15.11
N GLN A 4 4.93 -26.08 15.03
CA GLN A 4 5.67 -26.99 14.16
C GLN A 4 5.64 -26.55 12.68
N ASN A 5 4.52 -26.02 12.19
CA ASN A 5 4.41 -25.55 10.81
C ASN A 5 5.13 -24.22 10.60
N ILE A 6 5.19 -23.34 11.61
CA ILE A 6 6.01 -22.12 11.56
C ILE A 6 7.49 -22.48 11.42
N GLU A 7 7.96 -23.45 12.21
CA GLU A 7 9.35 -23.95 12.15
C GLU A 7 9.66 -24.58 10.79
N LYS A 8 8.76 -25.42 10.26
CA LYS A 8 8.88 -25.97 8.90
C LYS A 8 9.08 -24.86 7.86
N ILE A 9 8.25 -23.82 7.86
CA ILE A 9 8.39 -22.70 6.90
C ILE A 9 9.74 -22.00 7.05
N ASN A 10 10.14 -21.73 8.30
CA ASN A 10 11.41 -21.06 8.59
C ASN A 10 12.62 -21.89 8.13
N ASN A 11 12.49 -23.22 8.15
CA ASN A 11 13.48 -24.18 7.67
C ASN A 11 13.36 -24.49 6.16
N GLY A 12 12.42 -23.86 5.44
CA GLY A 12 12.28 -24.01 3.99
C GLY A 12 11.33 -25.13 3.54
N VAL A 13 10.56 -25.74 4.44
CA VAL A 13 9.62 -26.82 4.13
C VAL A 13 8.21 -26.26 3.98
N PHE A 14 7.57 -26.55 2.83
CA PHE A 14 6.25 -26.03 2.48
C PHE A 14 5.39 -27.07 1.75
N ASP A 15 5.02 -28.14 2.46
CA ASP A 15 4.11 -29.18 1.96
C ASP A 15 2.63 -28.72 1.94
N ASP A 16 1.73 -29.51 1.34
CA ASP A 16 0.30 -29.18 1.24
C ASP A 16 -0.38 -28.99 2.61
N ALA A 17 0.06 -29.73 3.63
CA ALA A 17 -0.48 -29.59 4.97
C ALA A 17 -0.04 -28.27 5.61
N VAL A 18 1.21 -27.85 5.39
CA VAL A 18 1.75 -26.55 5.80
C VAL A 18 1.05 -25.41 5.06
N LEU A 19 0.86 -25.53 3.74
CA LEU A 19 0.12 -24.55 2.93
C LEU A 19 -1.32 -24.40 3.46
N ARG A 20 -2.02 -25.51 3.70
CA ARG A 20 -3.40 -25.48 4.19
C ARG A 20 -3.49 -24.85 5.57
N ASP A 21 -2.63 -25.22 6.53
CA ASP A 21 -2.61 -24.60 7.85
C ASP A 21 -2.26 -23.11 7.78
N PHE A 22 -1.33 -22.72 6.91
CA PHE A 22 -0.97 -21.33 6.68
C PHE A 22 -2.16 -20.52 6.18
N VAL A 23 -2.80 -20.97 5.09
CA VAL A 23 -3.94 -20.27 4.47
C VAL A 23 -5.12 -20.17 5.44
N PHE A 24 -5.46 -21.27 6.12
CA PHE A 24 -6.57 -21.28 7.07
C PHE A 24 -6.29 -20.39 8.28
N SER A 25 -5.06 -20.43 8.81
CA SER A 25 -4.64 -19.55 9.91
C SER A 25 -4.69 -18.09 9.51
N PHE A 26 -4.21 -17.74 8.32
CA PHE A 26 -4.22 -16.37 7.85
C PHE A 26 -5.65 -15.88 7.59
N ALA A 27 -6.47 -16.67 6.89
CA ALA A 27 -7.88 -16.35 6.66
C ALA A 27 -8.68 -16.19 7.97
N LYS A 28 -8.40 -17.02 8.99
CA LYS A 28 -8.99 -16.89 10.33
C LYS A 28 -8.63 -15.55 10.97
N VAL A 29 -7.33 -15.22 11.01
CA VAL A 29 -6.85 -13.96 11.58
C VAL A 29 -7.43 -12.75 10.83
N MET A 30 -7.49 -12.82 9.51
CA MET A 30 -8.10 -11.79 8.67
C MET A 30 -9.58 -11.61 8.99
N LYS A 31 -10.32 -12.72 9.08
CA LYS A 31 -11.75 -12.68 9.42
C LYS A 31 -11.99 -12.07 10.80
N GLU A 32 -11.28 -12.52 11.83
CA GLU A 32 -11.51 -12.10 13.21
C GLU A 32 -11.02 -10.68 13.49
N LYS A 33 -9.82 -10.32 13.00
CA LYS A 33 -9.18 -9.05 13.37
C LYS A 33 -9.48 -7.91 12.40
N ILE A 34 -9.73 -8.21 11.12
CA ILE A 34 -9.94 -7.20 10.07
C ILE A 34 -11.41 -7.19 9.63
N PHE A 35 -11.96 -8.34 9.21
CA PHE A 35 -13.25 -8.39 8.55
C PHE A 35 -14.45 -8.36 9.50
N GLN A 36 -14.35 -8.90 10.71
CA GLN A 36 -15.43 -8.83 11.71
C GLN A 36 -15.81 -7.39 12.04
N ARG A 37 -14.86 -6.45 11.93
CA ARG A 37 -15.11 -5.02 12.10
C ARG A 37 -16.00 -4.43 11.00
N PHE A 38 -16.21 -5.10 9.87
CA PHE A 38 -17.19 -4.74 8.84
C PHE A 38 -18.61 -5.19 9.20
N TYR A 39 -18.75 -6.20 10.05
CA TYR A 39 -20.04 -6.75 10.49
C TYR A 39 -20.55 -6.13 11.80
N ARG A 40 -19.74 -5.29 12.47
CA ARG A 40 -20.15 -4.51 13.65
C ARG A 40 -20.60 -3.13 13.17
N GLU A 41 -21.80 -2.71 13.59
CA GLU A 41 -22.57 -1.52 13.19
C GLU A 41 -23.34 -1.70 11.87
N GLU A 42 -24.49 -1.02 11.77
CA GLU A 42 -25.49 -0.98 10.68
C GLU A 42 -24.89 -0.57 9.30
N ARG A 43 -23.96 -1.37 8.79
CA ARG A 43 -23.20 -1.07 7.58
C ARG A 43 -23.85 -1.68 6.36
N GLY A 44 -23.87 -0.90 5.28
CA GLY A 44 -24.47 -1.29 4.00
C GLY A 44 -23.89 -2.59 3.45
N SER A 45 -24.72 -3.34 2.72
CA SER A 45 -24.40 -4.64 2.11
C SER A 45 -23.11 -4.63 1.27
N GLU A 46 -22.74 -3.49 0.69
CA GLU A 46 -21.55 -3.34 -0.15
C GLU A 46 -20.22 -3.46 0.61
N GLU A 47 -20.14 -2.95 1.84
CA GLU A 47 -18.92 -3.07 2.66
C GLU A 47 -18.69 -4.52 3.09
N LYS A 48 -19.76 -5.25 3.41
CA LYS A 48 -19.73 -6.69 3.72
C LYS A 48 -19.29 -7.51 2.51
N ARG A 49 -19.90 -7.26 1.33
CA ARG A 49 -19.48 -7.86 0.05
C ARG A 49 -18.02 -7.62 -0.25
N PHE A 50 -17.52 -6.40 -0.01
CA PHE A 50 -16.11 -6.09 -0.24
C PHE A 50 -15.18 -6.85 0.71
N ALA A 51 -15.54 -6.97 1.99
CA ALA A 51 -14.76 -7.75 2.95
C ALA A 51 -14.72 -9.24 2.56
N GLU A 52 -15.86 -9.82 2.17
CA GLU A 52 -15.92 -11.18 1.65
C GLU A 52 -15.11 -11.34 0.36
N TYR A 53 -15.16 -10.36 -0.53
CA TYR A 53 -14.37 -10.37 -1.76
C TYR A 53 -12.88 -10.44 -1.44
N LEU A 54 -12.37 -9.58 -0.54
CA LEU A 54 -10.97 -9.63 -0.12
C LEU A 54 -10.59 -10.98 0.51
N LEU A 55 -11.49 -11.57 1.31
CA LEU A 55 -11.25 -12.87 1.92
C LEU A 55 -11.18 -14.00 0.88
N VAL A 56 -12.08 -13.98 -0.11
CA VAL A 56 -12.07 -14.90 -1.26
C VAL A 56 -10.80 -14.72 -2.07
N GLU A 57 -10.46 -13.49 -2.45
CA GLU A 57 -9.24 -13.15 -3.19
C GLU A 57 -8.00 -13.68 -2.48
N LEU A 58 -7.88 -13.41 -1.18
CA LEU A 58 -6.77 -13.83 -0.35
C LEU A 58 -6.59 -15.35 -0.42
N VAL A 59 -7.64 -16.10 -0.09
CA VAL A 59 -7.57 -17.56 0.02
C VAL A 59 -7.32 -18.19 -1.34
N ARG A 60 -8.08 -17.83 -2.36
CA ARG A 60 -7.93 -18.42 -3.69
C ARG A 60 -6.56 -18.13 -4.28
N THR A 61 -6.00 -16.95 -3.99
CA THR A 61 -4.72 -16.51 -4.55
C THR A 61 -3.55 -17.21 -3.88
N LEU A 62 -3.64 -17.50 -2.58
CA LEU A 62 -2.64 -18.29 -1.85
C LEU A 62 -2.73 -19.79 -2.19
N LEU A 63 -3.93 -20.30 -2.46
CA LEU A 63 -4.13 -21.68 -2.94
C LEU A 63 -3.93 -21.84 -4.45
N CYS A 64 -3.58 -20.76 -5.17
CA CYS A 64 -3.39 -20.75 -6.62
C CYS A 64 -4.62 -21.26 -7.41
N MET A 65 -5.82 -20.99 -6.90
CA MET A 65 -7.08 -21.42 -7.50
C MET A 65 -7.73 -20.30 -8.33
N PRO A 66 -8.13 -20.57 -9.58
CA PRO A 66 -9.03 -19.68 -10.30
C PRO A 66 -10.41 -19.66 -9.60
N PRO A 67 -11.25 -18.63 -9.84
CA PRO A 67 -12.53 -18.49 -9.14
C PRO A 67 -13.43 -19.74 -9.22
N VAL A 68 -13.54 -20.38 -10.38
CA VAL A 68 -14.34 -21.60 -10.58
C VAL A 68 -13.86 -22.73 -9.66
N THR A 69 -12.56 -23.03 -9.68
CA THR A 69 -11.97 -24.07 -8.83
C THR A 69 -12.09 -23.73 -7.35
N PHE A 70 -11.93 -22.46 -6.97
CA PHE A 70 -12.12 -22.03 -5.59
C PHE A 70 -13.55 -22.28 -5.10
N TYR A 71 -14.58 -21.90 -5.88
CA TYR A 71 -15.97 -22.13 -5.47
C TYR A 71 -16.35 -23.61 -5.48
N TYR A 72 -15.77 -24.40 -6.37
CA TYR A 72 -15.89 -25.86 -6.32
C TYR A 72 -15.25 -26.41 -5.02
N TYR A 73 -14.01 -26.02 -4.72
CA TYR A 73 -13.31 -26.43 -3.50
C TYR A 73 -14.07 -26.00 -2.23
N LEU A 74 -14.56 -24.75 -2.19
CA LEU A 74 -15.39 -24.23 -1.11
C LEU A 74 -16.67 -25.05 -0.94
N ARG A 75 -17.30 -25.53 -2.01
CA ARG A 75 -18.50 -26.38 -1.92
C ARG A 75 -18.22 -27.74 -1.27
N HIS A 76 -17.00 -28.25 -1.35
CA HIS A 76 -16.65 -29.59 -0.88
C HIS A 76 -15.84 -29.60 0.43
N ASP A 77 -15.11 -28.54 0.77
CA ASP A 77 -14.37 -28.41 2.04
C ASP A 77 -15.26 -27.79 3.14
N LYS A 78 -15.75 -28.63 4.05
CA LYS A 78 -16.55 -28.19 5.22
C LYS A 78 -15.79 -27.20 6.12
N GLY A 79 -14.50 -27.44 6.36
CA GLY A 79 -13.68 -26.58 7.21
C GLY A 79 -13.50 -25.19 6.61
N LEU A 80 -13.30 -25.10 5.29
CA LEU A 80 -13.21 -23.82 4.60
C LEU A 80 -14.54 -23.07 4.64
N ARG A 81 -15.68 -23.74 4.43
CA ARG A 81 -17.00 -23.10 4.55
C ARG A 81 -17.24 -22.55 5.95
N GLU A 82 -16.95 -23.32 6.98
CA GLU A 82 -17.10 -22.90 8.36
C GLU A 82 -16.14 -21.77 8.75
N LEU A 83 -14.94 -21.76 8.15
CA LEU A 83 -13.98 -20.68 8.32
C LEU A 83 -14.48 -19.39 7.66
N LEU A 84 -14.84 -19.43 6.37
CA LEU A 84 -15.21 -18.24 5.62
C LEU A 84 -16.60 -17.73 5.98
N LYS A 85 -17.60 -18.61 6.17
CA LYS A 85 -19.02 -18.30 6.38
C LYS A 85 -19.51 -17.12 5.52
N LEU A 86 -19.33 -17.24 4.20
CA LEU A 86 -19.74 -16.18 3.27
C LEU A 86 -21.27 -16.03 3.30
N GLU A 87 -21.74 -14.80 3.46
CA GLU A 87 -23.16 -14.44 3.49
C GLU A 87 -23.61 -13.88 2.14
N GLU A 88 -22.77 -13.06 1.51
CA GLU A 88 -23.09 -12.30 0.30
C GLU A 88 -22.50 -12.91 -0.97
N LEU A 89 -21.25 -13.41 -0.91
CA LEU A 89 -20.51 -13.98 -2.04
C LEU A 89 -20.47 -15.52 -1.95
N LYS A 90 -21.63 -16.13 -1.72
CA LYS A 90 -21.77 -17.60 -1.57
C LYS A 90 -21.47 -18.38 -2.86
N THR A 91 -21.68 -17.75 -4.00
CA THR A 91 -21.56 -18.38 -5.32
C THR A 91 -20.60 -17.62 -6.22
N ILE A 92 -20.07 -18.30 -7.23
CA ILE A 92 -19.27 -17.68 -8.28
C ILE A 92 -20.03 -16.55 -8.98
N GLY A 93 -21.34 -16.70 -9.20
CA GLY A 93 -22.17 -15.67 -9.83
C GLY A 93 -22.21 -14.38 -9.03
N ASN A 94 -22.38 -14.47 -7.71
CA ASN A 94 -22.35 -13.29 -6.83
C ASN A 94 -20.96 -12.63 -6.82
N TYR A 95 -19.91 -13.45 -6.79
CA TYR A 95 -18.53 -12.96 -6.84
C TYR A 95 -18.20 -12.26 -8.16
N GLU A 96 -18.58 -12.82 -9.31
CA GLU A 96 -18.31 -12.21 -10.61
C GLU A 96 -19.09 -10.92 -10.81
N ASP A 97 -20.35 -10.88 -10.37
CA ASP A 97 -21.15 -9.65 -10.41
C ASP A 97 -20.48 -8.55 -9.58
N PHE A 98 -20.07 -8.88 -8.35
CA PHE A 98 -19.37 -7.95 -7.49
C PHE A 98 -18.02 -7.53 -8.07
N ASP A 99 -17.22 -8.46 -8.61
CA ASP A 99 -15.94 -8.17 -9.26
C ASP A 99 -16.14 -7.12 -10.35
N ARG A 100 -17.14 -7.27 -11.23
CA ARG A 100 -17.43 -6.30 -12.30
C ARG A 100 -17.83 -4.91 -11.78
N LYS A 101 -18.55 -4.86 -10.66
CA LYS A 101 -19.15 -3.63 -10.08
C LYS A 101 -18.27 -2.94 -9.04
N ARG A 102 -17.30 -3.62 -8.42
CA ARG A 102 -16.49 -3.08 -7.30
C ARG A 102 -15.81 -1.74 -7.60
N LYS A 103 -15.58 -1.46 -8.88
CA LYS A 103 -14.98 -0.20 -9.35
C LYS A 103 -15.70 1.07 -8.89
N TYR A 104 -16.98 0.98 -8.53
CA TYR A 104 -17.80 2.09 -8.06
C TYR A 104 -17.69 2.38 -6.54
N LEU A 105 -17.04 1.51 -5.76
CA LEU A 105 -17.02 1.56 -4.29
C LEU A 105 -15.97 2.51 -3.69
N LYS A 106 -15.53 3.54 -4.43
CA LYS A 106 -14.36 4.36 -4.08
C LYS A 106 -14.55 5.08 -2.73
N MET A 107 -15.80 5.39 -2.36
CA MET A 107 -16.15 6.12 -1.14
C MET A 107 -15.81 5.36 0.16
N HIS A 108 -15.70 4.03 0.13
CA HIS A 108 -15.47 3.22 1.33
C HIS A 108 -13.98 2.91 1.58
N LEU A 109 -13.08 3.28 0.65
CA LEU A 109 -11.66 2.91 0.67
C LEU A 109 -10.92 3.43 1.89
N ASP A 110 -11.07 4.70 2.24
CA ASP A 110 -10.32 5.30 3.35
C ASP A 110 -10.65 4.61 4.70
N ARG A 111 -11.85 4.03 4.83
CA ARG A 111 -12.27 3.26 5.99
C ARG A 111 -11.69 1.83 6.00
N ILE A 112 -11.47 1.26 4.82
CA ILE A 112 -10.88 -0.07 4.63
C ILE A 112 -9.37 -0.01 4.86
N MET A 113 -8.68 0.95 4.22
CA MET A 113 -7.22 1.12 4.26
C MET A 113 -6.66 1.22 5.69
N LYS A 114 -7.43 1.85 6.58
CA LYS A 114 -7.05 2.05 7.98
C LYS A 114 -7.05 0.75 8.80
N ARG A 115 -7.64 -0.35 8.31
CA ARG A 115 -7.75 -1.62 9.05
C ARG A 115 -6.50 -2.47 8.83
N ASN A 116 -5.80 -2.76 9.92
CA ASN A 116 -4.53 -3.46 9.90
C ASN A 116 -4.43 -4.39 11.11
N LEU A 117 -3.59 -5.42 11.03
CA LEU A 117 -3.41 -6.38 12.11
C LEU A 117 -2.62 -5.76 13.27
N LYS A 118 -1.73 -4.80 12.97
CA LYS A 118 -1.05 -3.96 13.96
C LYS A 118 -1.70 -2.58 14.01
N THR A 119 -2.20 -2.19 15.18
CA THR A 119 -3.00 -0.96 15.38
C THR A 119 -2.26 0.19 16.06
N ASP A 120 -1.12 -0.08 16.71
CA ASP A 120 -0.41 0.95 17.46
C ASP A 120 0.25 1.98 16.53
N GLY A 121 0.03 3.25 16.86
CA GLY A 121 0.31 4.40 16.00
C GLY A 121 1.79 4.58 15.71
N GLY A 122 2.20 4.21 14.50
CA GLY A 122 3.51 4.52 13.93
C GLY A 122 3.57 5.92 13.34
N ASN A 123 4.67 6.64 13.62
CA ASN A 123 4.91 7.98 13.08
C ASN A 123 5.87 7.99 11.88
N LEU A 124 6.43 6.83 11.49
CA LEU A 124 7.34 6.71 10.35
C LEU A 124 6.62 6.16 9.12
N PHE A 125 6.71 6.89 8.02
CA PHE A 125 6.07 6.58 6.75
C PHE A 125 7.09 6.59 5.60
N VAL A 126 6.73 5.91 4.52
CA VAL A 126 7.43 5.98 3.24
C VAL A 126 6.44 6.39 2.17
N LEU A 127 6.84 7.37 1.35
CA LEU A 127 6.23 7.65 0.06
C LEU A 127 7.09 7.01 -1.02
N ASP A 128 6.51 6.08 -1.77
CA ASP A 128 7.17 5.40 -2.88
C ASP A 128 6.32 5.47 -4.15
N LEU A 129 6.99 5.38 -5.29
CA LEU A 129 6.38 5.45 -6.61
C LEU A 129 6.72 4.20 -7.42
N THR A 130 5.71 3.59 -8.01
CA THR A 130 5.90 2.54 -9.01
C THR A 130 5.28 2.98 -10.33
N ILE A 131 5.99 2.73 -11.43
CA ILE A 131 5.43 2.87 -12.77
C ILE A 131 4.68 1.59 -13.08
N GLY A 132 3.37 1.68 -13.26
CA GLY A 132 2.60 0.58 -13.82
C GLY A 132 2.57 0.71 -15.33
N GLU A 133 3.05 -0.31 -16.03
CA GLU A 133 3.11 -0.36 -17.49
C GLU A 133 2.24 -1.49 -18.02
N SER A 134 1.40 -1.21 -19.01
CA SER A 134 0.63 -2.20 -19.75
C SER A 134 1.09 -2.25 -21.20
N ASP A 135 1.45 -3.45 -21.64
CA ASP A 135 1.79 -3.72 -23.05
C ASP A 135 0.55 -3.51 -23.93
N VAL A 136 0.68 -2.67 -24.97
CA VAL A 136 -0.38 -2.39 -25.95
C VAL A 136 -0.11 -3.02 -27.32
N ASN A 137 0.93 -3.82 -27.48
CA ASN A 137 1.23 -4.51 -28.73
C ASN A 137 0.07 -5.40 -29.19
N LYS A 138 -0.68 -5.99 -28.25
CA LYS A 138 -1.93 -6.74 -28.55
C LYS A 138 -3.05 -5.88 -29.13
N LEU A 139 -3.09 -4.58 -28.82
CA LEU A 139 -4.04 -3.61 -29.39
C LEU A 139 -3.57 -3.07 -30.74
N ARG A 140 -2.25 -3.11 -31.00
CA ARG A 140 -1.58 -2.66 -32.23
C ARG A 140 -1.59 -3.68 -33.37
N LYS A 141 -2.66 -4.45 -33.59
CA LYS A 141 -2.83 -5.19 -34.87
C LYS A 141 -3.00 -4.20 -36.05
N GLY A 142 -1.93 -3.48 -36.39
CA GLY A 142 -1.84 -2.53 -37.50
C GLY A 142 -2.51 -1.16 -37.34
N LYS A 143 -3.07 -0.80 -36.17
CA LYS A 143 -3.79 0.49 -36.01
C LYS A 143 -3.26 1.35 -34.87
N ALA A 144 -3.21 2.67 -35.11
CA ALA A 144 -3.00 3.66 -34.06
C ALA A 144 -4.14 3.58 -33.05
N VAL A 145 -3.81 3.47 -31.76
CA VAL A 145 -4.80 3.54 -30.68
C VAL A 145 -5.36 4.95 -30.69
N LYS A 146 -6.68 5.09 -30.89
CA LYS A 146 -7.34 6.39 -30.93
C LYS A 146 -7.14 7.13 -29.60
N GLU A 147 -6.89 8.44 -29.69
CA GLU A 147 -6.88 9.33 -28.53
C GLU A 147 -8.21 9.20 -27.76
N GLY A 148 -8.15 9.11 -26.42
CA GLY A 148 -9.32 8.89 -25.57
C GLY A 148 -9.79 7.43 -25.41
N LEU A 149 -9.23 6.46 -26.15
CA LEU A 149 -9.58 5.04 -25.98
C LEU A 149 -9.09 4.49 -24.61
N ILE A 150 -8.05 5.11 -24.06
CA ILE A 150 -7.40 4.74 -22.81
C ILE A 150 -7.05 6.00 -22.03
N ASP A 151 -7.16 5.90 -20.70
CA ASP A 151 -6.90 6.97 -19.74
C ASP A 151 -5.38 7.19 -19.46
N LEU A 152 -4.52 6.53 -20.25
CA LEU A 152 -3.11 6.27 -19.95
C LEU A 152 -2.19 6.81 -21.04
N GLU A 153 -1.01 7.27 -20.62
CA GLU A 153 -0.02 7.91 -21.50
C GLU A 153 0.87 6.85 -22.16
N PHE A 154 1.17 7.02 -23.44
CA PHE A 154 2.10 6.14 -24.17
C PHE A 154 3.53 6.36 -23.70
N LEU A 155 4.22 5.27 -23.40
CA LEU A 155 5.62 5.23 -23.01
C LEU A 155 6.37 4.25 -23.90
N HIS A 156 7.67 4.44 -24.00
CA HIS A 156 8.58 3.44 -24.52
C HIS A 156 9.21 2.67 -23.35
N SER A 157 9.11 1.35 -23.41
CA SER A 157 9.69 0.38 -22.47
C SER A 157 10.71 -0.45 -23.22
N MET A 158 11.93 -0.56 -22.68
CA MET A 158 13.03 -1.29 -23.32
C MET A 158 12.71 -2.77 -23.54
N THR A 159 11.87 -3.36 -22.68
CA THR A 159 11.53 -4.79 -22.73
C THR A 159 10.19 -5.06 -23.40
N LYS A 160 9.27 -4.09 -23.43
CA LYS A 160 7.89 -4.27 -23.90
C LYS A 160 7.54 -3.42 -25.14
N GLY A 161 8.47 -2.62 -25.66
CA GLY A 161 8.22 -1.72 -26.79
C GLY A 161 7.33 -0.55 -26.37
N THR A 162 6.31 -0.21 -27.16
CA THR A 162 5.35 0.84 -26.76
C THR A 162 4.38 0.28 -25.71
N VAL A 163 4.39 0.86 -24.52
CA VAL A 163 3.48 0.56 -23.42
C VAL A 163 2.61 1.78 -23.11
N VAL A 164 1.58 1.59 -22.30
CA VAL A 164 0.87 2.72 -21.67
C VAL A 164 1.08 2.65 -20.17
N GLY A 165 1.28 3.79 -19.52
CA GLY A 165 1.66 3.78 -18.12
C GLY A 165 1.14 4.93 -17.27
N PHE A 166 1.24 4.71 -15.97
CA PHE A 166 0.86 5.65 -14.92
C PHE A 166 1.87 5.58 -13.78
N GLN A 167 1.91 6.63 -12.95
CA GLN A 167 2.61 6.60 -11.68
C GLN A 167 1.63 6.23 -10.59
N ALA A 168 1.85 5.11 -9.92
CA ALA A 168 1.13 4.77 -8.71
C ALA A 168 1.96 5.23 -7.50
N ALA A 169 1.38 6.10 -6.69
CA ALA A 169 1.98 6.60 -5.47
C ALA A 169 1.39 5.91 -4.26
N TYR A 170 2.26 5.46 -3.37
CA TYR A 170 1.91 4.71 -2.18
C TYR A 170 2.48 5.40 -0.96
N LEU A 171 1.60 5.69 0.00
CA LEU A 171 2.00 6.09 1.33
C LEU A 171 1.82 4.91 2.27
N ILE A 172 2.93 4.44 2.85
CA ILE A 172 2.97 3.27 3.71
C ILE A 172 3.45 3.69 5.09
N ASN A 173 2.75 3.29 6.14
CA ASN A 173 3.26 3.42 7.51
C ASN A 173 4.22 2.27 7.78
N LEU A 174 5.52 2.57 7.85
CA LEU A 174 6.56 1.56 8.04
C LEU A 174 6.47 0.85 9.38
N SER A 175 6.01 1.55 10.42
CA SER A 175 6.00 1.01 11.79
C SER A 175 5.01 -0.15 11.96
N LYS A 176 3.97 -0.16 11.12
CA LYS A 176 2.93 -1.20 11.09
C LYS A 176 2.79 -1.90 9.73
N LEU A 177 3.64 -1.55 8.76
CA LEU A 177 3.61 -2.03 7.38
C LEU A 177 2.21 -1.91 6.74
N SER A 178 1.49 -0.82 6.97
CA SER A 178 0.13 -0.62 6.46
C SER A 178 0.06 0.35 5.29
N PHE A 179 -0.94 0.18 4.44
CA PHE A 179 -1.31 1.17 3.45
C PHE A 179 -2.12 2.32 4.05
N GLU A 180 -1.63 3.54 3.89
CA GLU A 180 -2.31 4.75 4.34
C GLU A 180 -3.01 5.44 3.17
N LYS A 181 -2.34 5.52 2.01
CA LYS A 181 -2.92 6.13 0.81
C LYS A 181 -2.37 5.51 -0.47
N LEU A 182 -3.25 5.40 -1.47
CA LEU A 182 -2.92 5.07 -2.86
C LEU A 182 -3.48 6.16 -3.75
N LYS A 183 -2.70 6.65 -4.71
CA LYS A 183 -3.23 7.48 -5.79
C LYS A 183 -2.51 7.19 -7.10
N ILE A 184 -3.27 7.20 -8.18
CA ILE A 184 -2.76 7.02 -9.54
C ILE A 184 -2.65 8.39 -10.19
N TYR A 185 -1.47 8.66 -10.73
CA TYR A 185 -1.09 9.90 -11.39
C TYR A 185 -0.72 9.64 -12.84
N SER A 186 -0.87 10.68 -13.68
CA SER A 186 -0.17 10.76 -14.96
C SER A 186 1.34 10.66 -14.73
N LYS A 187 2.11 10.19 -15.72
CA LYS A 187 3.57 10.13 -15.60
C LYS A 187 4.19 11.52 -15.46
N HIS A 188 3.54 12.54 -16.01
CA HIS A 188 3.97 13.93 -15.97
C HIS A 188 3.57 14.66 -14.67
N ALA A 189 2.90 13.97 -13.74
CA ALA A 189 2.56 14.58 -12.46
C ALA A 189 3.81 15.05 -11.72
N GLU A 190 3.84 16.35 -11.41
CA GLU A 190 4.96 16.96 -10.69
C GLU A 190 5.11 16.33 -9.31
N LYS A 191 6.34 15.98 -8.92
CA LYS A 191 6.61 15.36 -7.61
C LYS A 191 6.17 16.22 -6.44
N LYS A 192 6.22 17.56 -6.56
CA LYS A 192 5.68 18.50 -5.56
C LYS A 192 4.16 18.39 -5.38
N ARG A 193 3.42 18.11 -6.47
CA ARG A 193 1.97 17.88 -6.41
C ARG A 193 1.68 16.56 -5.70
N ILE A 194 2.40 15.49 -6.08
CA ILE A 194 2.26 14.18 -5.43
C ILE A 194 2.58 14.31 -3.93
N TRP A 195 3.67 14.98 -3.57
CA TRP A 195 4.03 15.20 -2.17
C TRP A 195 2.92 15.92 -1.40
N ARG A 196 2.39 17.02 -1.92
CA ARG A 196 1.28 17.74 -1.28
C ARG A 196 0.08 16.82 -1.03
N GLU A 197 -0.42 16.16 -2.07
CA GLU A 197 -1.64 15.36 -1.99
C GLU A 197 -1.49 14.06 -1.18
N MET A 198 -0.28 13.46 -1.20
CA MET A 198 -0.01 12.21 -0.52
C MET A 198 0.49 12.41 0.90
N VAL A 199 1.28 13.45 1.17
CA VAL A 199 1.93 13.67 2.47
C VAL A 199 1.25 14.80 3.23
N ASN A 200 1.18 16.00 2.66
CA ASN A 200 0.67 17.16 3.38
C ASN A 200 -0.81 16.99 3.72
N ASP A 201 -1.62 16.61 2.73
CA ASP A 201 -3.07 16.48 2.88
C ASP A 201 -3.46 15.26 3.74
N GLU A 202 -2.66 14.19 3.73
CA GLU A 202 -2.97 12.95 4.45
C GLU A 202 -2.40 12.91 5.87
N LEU A 203 -1.14 13.35 6.03
CA LEU A 203 -0.41 13.20 7.27
C LEU A 203 -0.32 14.51 8.06
N GLY A 204 -0.41 15.64 7.38
CA GLY A 204 -0.26 16.96 7.97
C GLY A 204 -1.29 17.23 9.06
N THR A 205 -0.84 17.83 10.16
CA THR A 205 -1.71 18.17 11.28
C THR A 205 -1.19 19.41 12.02
N LYS A 206 -2.11 20.12 12.66
CA LYS A 206 -1.80 21.27 13.53
C LYS A 206 -1.71 20.91 15.01
N GLN A 207 -2.30 19.78 15.42
CA GLN A 207 -2.46 19.40 16.84
C GLN A 207 -2.20 17.90 17.10
N GLY A 208 -1.75 17.14 16.11
CA GLY A 208 -1.43 15.71 16.24
C GLY A 208 0.06 15.42 16.40
N LYS A 209 0.42 14.12 16.43
CA LYS A 209 1.82 13.68 16.55
C LYS A 209 2.65 14.13 15.35
N ILE A 210 3.91 14.46 15.61
CA ILE A 210 4.93 14.67 14.56
C ILE A 210 5.14 13.36 13.81
N LYS A 211 5.15 13.42 12.49
CA LYS A 211 5.36 12.28 11.59
C LYS A 211 6.61 12.48 10.75
N SER A 212 7.18 11.39 10.28
CA SER A 212 8.39 11.37 9.47
C SER A 212 8.11 10.63 8.19
N VAL A 213 8.51 11.19 7.05
CA VAL A 213 8.20 10.62 5.73
C VAL A 213 9.47 10.48 4.91
N ILE A 214 9.86 9.24 4.63
CA ILE A 214 10.99 8.92 3.76
C ILE A 214 10.53 8.88 2.31
N ALA A 215 11.25 9.52 1.40
CA ALA A 215 11.01 9.41 -0.03
C ALA A 215 12.30 9.47 -0.84
N ASP A 216 12.22 9.04 -2.10
CA ASP A 216 13.34 9.08 -3.02
C ASP A 216 13.84 10.50 -3.32
N ALA A 217 15.06 10.61 -3.84
CA ALA A 217 15.68 11.88 -4.22
C ALA A 217 14.91 12.62 -5.34
N GLY A 218 14.04 11.93 -6.09
CA GLY A 218 13.17 12.53 -7.10
C GLY A 218 12.12 13.46 -6.49
N PHE A 219 11.78 13.29 -5.22
CA PHE A 219 10.93 14.22 -4.47
C PHE A 219 11.66 15.46 -3.95
N PHE A 220 12.95 15.63 -4.23
CA PHE A 220 13.69 16.83 -3.85
C PHE A 220 13.08 18.08 -4.48
N ALA A 221 12.49 18.93 -3.64
CA ALA A 221 12.09 20.29 -3.96
C ALA A 221 12.07 21.10 -2.68
N TYR A 222 12.63 22.32 -2.66
CA TYR A 222 12.68 23.15 -1.46
C TYR A 222 11.30 23.30 -0.78
N VAL A 223 10.24 23.47 -1.58
CA VAL A 223 8.86 23.58 -1.11
C VAL A 223 8.39 22.35 -0.31
N ASN A 224 8.81 21.14 -0.70
CA ASN A 224 8.43 19.92 0.01
C ASN A 224 9.00 19.89 1.43
N TYR A 225 10.13 20.56 1.67
CA TYR A 225 10.71 20.70 3.01
C TYR A 225 10.05 21.80 3.83
N LEU A 226 9.86 22.97 3.22
CA LEU A 226 9.39 24.16 3.92
C LEU A 226 7.90 24.08 4.27
N ASP A 227 7.07 23.50 3.40
CA ASP A 227 5.63 23.41 3.63
C ASP A 227 5.29 22.34 4.68
N THR A 228 6.05 21.24 4.75
CA THR A 228 5.81 20.15 5.71
C THR A 228 6.20 20.51 7.14
N ALA A 229 7.21 21.36 7.32
CA ALA A 229 7.62 21.82 8.65
C ALA A 229 6.44 22.44 9.44
N ARG A 230 5.53 23.13 8.73
CA ARG A 230 4.34 23.76 9.30
C ARG A 230 3.17 22.81 9.56
N LEU A 231 3.31 21.54 9.17
CA LEU A 231 2.29 20.50 9.22
C LEU A 231 2.66 19.35 10.16
N ARG A 232 3.64 19.56 11.05
CA ARG A 232 4.18 18.52 11.94
C ARG A 232 4.69 17.28 11.17
N VAL A 233 5.27 17.52 9.99
CA VAL A 233 5.87 16.47 9.15
C VAL A 233 7.36 16.76 8.97
N ILE A 234 8.20 15.76 9.25
CA ILE A 234 9.63 15.77 8.98
C ILE A 234 9.88 15.03 7.65
N PRO A 235 10.26 15.74 6.58
CA PRO A 235 10.61 15.14 5.30
C PRO A 235 12.02 14.56 5.32
N VAL A 236 12.15 13.27 5.04
CA VAL A 236 13.42 12.55 4.90
C VAL A 236 13.64 12.27 3.41
N ILE A 237 14.13 13.29 2.71
CA ILE A 237 14.39 13.26 1.28
C ILE A 237 15.86 13.60 1.06
N LYS A 238 16.55 12.80 0.24
CA LYS A 238 17.95 13.06 -0.09
C LYS A 238 18.09 14.39 -0.85
N SER A 239 18.93 15.29 -0.36
CA SER A 239 19.26 16.51 -1.07
C SER A 239 20.17 16.23 -2.26
N ARG A 240 20.06 17.03 -3.32
CA ARG A 240 21.11 17.09 -4.35
C ARG A 240 22.36 17.76 -3.76
N SER A 241 23.54 17.25 -4.09
CA SER A 241 24.82 17.69 -3.49
C SER A 241 25.06 19.18 -3.66
N ASP A 242 24.80 19.71 -4.86
CA ASP A 242 24.90 21.12 -5.25
C ASP A 242 23.85 22.03 -4.59
N CYS A 243 22.74 21.46 -4.12
CA CYS A 243 21.64 22.21 -3.52
C CYS A 243 21.62 22.15 -1.98
N LYS A 244 22.52 21.39 -1.35
CA LYS A 244 22.50 21.11 0.09
C LYS A 244 22.66 22.39 0.92
N GLU A 245 23.68 23.20 0.66
CA GLU A 245 23.93 24.44 1.40
C GLU A 245 22.75 25.42 1.29
N LYS A 246 22.21 25.58 0.08
CA LYS A 246 21.02 26.41 -0.18
C LYS A 246 19.78 25.89 0.53
N LEU A 247 19.61 24.57 0.64
CA LEU A 247 18.54 23.96 1.43
C LEU A 247 18.70 24.29 2.91
N MET A 248 19.90 24.12 3.49
CA MET A 248 20.15 24.41 4.90
C MET A 248 19.85 25.88 5.23
N LYS A 249 20.37 26.83 4.43
CA LYS A 249 20.06 28.26 4.59
C LYS A 249 18.55 28.54 4.55
N LYS A 250 17.80 27.84 3.68
CA LYS A 250 16.33 28.00 3.60
C LYS A 250 15.60 27.41 4.80
N LEU A 251 16.11 26.33 5.39
CA LEU A 251 15.55 25.69 6.58
C LEU A 251 15.81 26.55 7.83
N GLU A 252 17.02 27.08 7.98
CA GLU A 252 17.39 28.00 9.07
C GLU A 252 16.53 29.27 9.07
N ASN A 253 16.25 29.81 7.88
CA ASN A 253 15.44 31.00 7.68
C ASN A 253 13.94 30.70 7.45
N CYS A 254 13.48 29.48 7.73
CA CYS A 254 12.09 29.10 7.49
C CYS A 254 11.17 29.81 8.49
N PRO A 255 10.24 30.68 8.04
CA PRO A 255 9.35 31.36 8.97
C PRO A 255 8.32 30.39 9.55
N SER A 256 8.05 30.54 10.85
CA SER A 256 7.03 29.80 11.58
C SER A 256 5.62 30.03 11.01
N ASN A 257 4.67 29.18 11.39
CA ASN A 257 3.33 29.22 10.82
C ASN A 257 2.52 30.38 11.41
N LEU A 258 2.13 31.35 10.57
CA LEU A 258 1.28 32.49 10.96
C LEU A 258 -0.04 32.06 11.63
N VAL A 259 -0.56 30.88 11.30
CA VAL A 259 -1.82 30.37 11.88
C VAL A 259 -1.70 30.07 13.38
N TRP A 260 -0.50 29.82 13.90
CA TRP A 260 -0.28 29.57 15.33
C TRP A 260 -0.39 30.84 16.19
N PHE A 261 -0.39 32.02 15.58
CA PHE A 261 -0.57 33.30 16.29
C PHE A 261 -2.06 33.69 16.45
N GLY A 262 -2.99 32.85 16.00
CA GLY A 262 -4.42 33.05 16.23
C GLY A 262 -4.79 32.88 17.71
N LYS A 263 -5.82 33.61 18.18
CA LYS A 263 -6.29 33.59 19.59
C LYS A 263 -6.46 32.18 20.18
N LYS A 264 -6.84 31.20 19.34
CA LYS A 264 -7.04 29.79 19.71
C LYS A 264 -5.77 29.08 20.22
N TYR A 265 -4.59 29.48 19.79
CA TYR A 265 -3.33 28.78 20.07
C TYR A 265 -2.39 29.57 20.97
N ARG A 266 -2.83 30.73 21.49
CA ARG A 266 -2.00 31.66 22.25
C ARG A 266 -1.38 31.03 23.51
N THR A 267 -2.11 30.12 24.15
CA THR A 267 -1.67 29.39 25.36
C THR A 267 -0.71 28.23 25.05
N GLN A 268 -0.59 27.81 23.79
CA GLN A 268 0.29 26.73 23.33
C GLN A 268 1.38 27.24 22.39
N LEU A 269 1.53 28.57 22.24
CA LEU A 269 2.38 29.16 21.21
C LEU A 269 3.85 28.82 21.42
N GLU A 270 4.35 28.86 22.65
CA GLU A 270 5.73 28.50 22.99
C GLU A 270 6.02 27.04 22.61
N GLU A 271 5.17 26.12 23.06
CA GLU A 271 5.27 24.69 22.71
C GLU A 271 5.27 24.47 21.18
N LEU A 272 4.40 25.16 20.45
CA LEU A 272 4.31 25.06 18.99
C LEU A 272 5.57 25.60 18.29
N LEU A 273 6.18 26.67 18.82
CA LEU A 273 7.43 27.22 18.30
C LEU A 273 8.61 26.28 18.58
N ASP A 274 8.65 25.66 19.75
CA ASP A 274 9.69 24.69 20.09
C ASP A 274 9.55 23.40 19.27
N GLU A 275 8.34 22.88 19.08
CA GLU A 275 8.08 21.76 18.15
C GLU A 275 8.53 22.09 16.72
N PHE A 276 8.27 23.32 16.26
CA PHE A 276 8.68 23.75 14.92
C PHE A 276 10.20 23.78 14.76
N ARG A 277 10.91 24.33 15.76
CA ARG A 277 12.38 24.31 15.80
C ARG A 277 12.90 22.88 15.81
N GLU A 278 12.28 22.00 16.59
CA GLU A 278 12.64 20.58 16.65
C GLU A 278 12.45 19.90 15.27
N ILE A 279 11.35 20.16 14.58
CA ILE A 279 11.09 19.63 13.24
C ILE A 279 12.16 20.10 12.26
N LEU A 280 12.52 21.38 12.27
CA LEU A 280 13.57 21.92 11.40
C LEU A 280 14.93 21.28 11.70
N GLN A 281 15.32 21.21 12.97
CA GLN A 281 16.58 20.58 13.40
C GLN A 281 16.65 19.11 13.00
N LYS A 282 15.58 18.34 13.23
CA LYS A 282 15.49 16.94 12.80
C LYS A 282 15.55 16.81 11.28
N THR A 283 14.86 17.69 10.56
CA THR A 283 14.89 17.71 9.08
C THR A 283 16.32 17.92 8.58
N MET A 284 17.02 18.94 9.10
CA MET A 284 18.41 19.21 8.73
C MET A 284 19.30 17.99 9.01
N LYS A 285 19.27 17.46 10.25
CA LYS A 285 20.04 16.27 10.63
C LYS A 285 19.76 15.06 9.72
N TRP A 286 18.51 14.79 9.40
CA TRP A 286 18.13 13.60 8.62
C TRP A 286 18.37 13.74 7.12
N VAL A 287 18.40 14.97 6.59
CA VAL A 287 18.87 15.21 5.21
C VAL A 287 20.34 14.86 5.08
N GLU A 288 21.16 15.20 6.07
CA GLU A 288 22.60 14.85 6.05
C GLU A 288 22.83 13.35 6.18
N ASN A 289 22.04 12.70 7.02
CA ASN A 289 22.15 11.28 7.34
C ASN A 289 21.10 10.44 6.60
N TYR A 290 20.68 10.85 5.40
CA TYR A 290 19.62 10.16 4.65
C TYR A 290 19.95 8.68 4.42
N ASP A 291 21.23 8.36 4.23
CA ASP A 291 21.67 7.01 3.92
C ASP A 291 21.41 6.02 5.08
N ASP A 292 21.28 6.49 6.32
CA ASP A 292 20.86 5.70 7.50
C ASP A 292 19.42 5.17 7.38
N PHE A 293 18.60 5.80 6.53
CA PHE A 293 17.22 5.43 6.31
C PHE A 293 17.05 4.42 5.16
N LYS A 294 18.13 4.01 4.48
CA LYS A 294 18.08 3.03 3.37
C LYS A 294 17.46 1.71 3.82
N ASP A 295 17.93 1.15 4.93
CA ASP A 295 17.43 -0.14 5.45
C ASP A 295 15.97 -0.04 5.91
N LEU A 296 15.60 1.10 6.49
CA LEU A 296 14.21 1.39 6.88
C LEU A 296 13.30 1.46 5.65
N ARG A 297 13.72 2.16 4.60
CA ARG A 297 12.99 2.23 3.32
C ARG A 297 12.91 0.85 2.67
N GLY A 298 13.99 0.08 2.68
CA GLY A 298 14.05 -1.28 2.13
C GLY A 298 13.01 -2.26 2.72
N LYS A 299 12.48 -1.98 3.92
CA LYS A 299 11.40 -2.80 4.51
C LYS A 299 10.15 -2.88 3.61
N ILE A 300 9.86 -1.86 2.80
CA ILE A 300 8.71 -1.89 1.88
C ILE A 300 8.93 -2.85 0.71
N GLU A 301 10.18 -3.21 0.39
CA GLU A 301 10.48 -4.07 -0.76
C GLU A 301 9.83 -5.44 -0.60
N HIS A 302 9.69 -5.94 0.63
CA HIS A 302 8.95 -7.17 0.88
C HIS A 302 7.46 -7.06 0.52
N ILE A 303 6.85 -5.87 0.63
CA ILE A 303 5.46 -5.65 0.24
C ILE A 303 5.36 -5.79 -1.27
N PHE A 304 6.27 -5.15 -2.00
CA PHE A 304 6.31 -5.26 -3.46
C PHE A 304 6.70 -6.67 -3.93
N LYS A 305 7.60 -7.34 -3.23
CA LYS A 305 7.98 -8.73 -3.52
C LYS A 305 6.78 -9.67 -3.38
N ALA A 306 6.02 -9.56 -2.29
CA ALA A 306 4.77 -10.29 -2.13
C ALA A 306 3.74 -9.90 -3.20
N ALA A 307 3.59 -8.60 -3.50
CA ALA A 307 2.66 -8.12 -4.51
C ALA A 307 2.93 -8.72 -5.88
N LYS A 308 4.19 -8.78 -6.28
CA LYS A 308 4.65 -9.35 -7.55
C LYS A 308 4.51 -10.87 -7.59
N MET A 309 5.16 -11.55 -6.65
CA MET A 309 5.29 -13.01 -6.65
C MET A 309 3.97 -13.71 -6.29
N ILE A 310 3.22 -13.17 -5.32
CA ILE A 310 2.02 -13.81 -4.73
C ILE A 310 0.73 -13.13 -5.16
N PHE A 311 0.69 -11.85 -5.47
CA PHE A 311 -0.58 -11.19 -5.81
C PHE A 311 -0.66 -10.75 -7.28
N GLY A 312 0.34 -11.08 -8.09
CA GLY A 312 0.31 -10.92 -9.54
C GLY A 312 0.44 -9.47 -10.02
N MET A 313 1.11 -8.61 -9.25
CA MET A 313 1.31 -7.20 -9.62
C MET A 313 2.03 -7.03 -10.98
N ASP A 314 2.94 -7.94 -11.34
CA ASP A 314 3.68 -7.89 -12.61
C ASP A 314 2.78 -8.22 -13.83
N ASN A 315 1.66 -8.91 -13.60
CA ASN A 315 0.69 -9.31 -14.62
C ASN A 315 -0.51 -8.34 -14.72
N MET A 316 -0.39 -7.13 -14.14
CA MET A 316 -1.44 -6.11 -14.23
C MET A 316 -1.54 -5.52 -15.65
N HIS A 317 -2.29 -6.18 -16.52
CA HIS A 317 -2.74 -5.61 -17.79
C HIS A 317 -3.98 -4.75 -17.57
N VAL A 318 -3.79 -3.43 -17.40
CA VAL A 318 -4.92 -2.51 -17.19
C VAL A 318 -4.72 -1.21 -17.95
N TYR A 319 -5.65 -0.93 -18.85
CA TYR A 319 -5.60 0.23 -19.74
C TYR A 319 -6.33 1.48 -19.20
N PHE A 320 -6.98 1.38 -18.04
CA PHE A 320 -7.80 2.44 -17.45
C PHE A 320 -7.41 2.73 -16.00
N ARG A 321 -7.18 4.01 -15.67
CA ARG A 321 -6.75 4.46 -14.32
C ARG A 321 -7.65 3.92 -13.21
N LYS A 322 -8.98 3.95 -13.39
CA LYS A 322 -9.95 3.46 -12.40
C LYS A 322 -9.81 1.96 -12.10
N HIS A 323 -9.55 1.16 -13.13
CA HIS A 323 -9.40 -0.29 -12.98
C HIS A 323 -8.03 -0.64 -12.39
N CYS A 324 -7.01 0.12 -12.79
CA CYS A 324 -5.66 -0.01 -12.25
C CYS A 324 -5.67 0.24 -10.75
N PHE A 325 -6.33 1.34 -10.33
CA PHE A 325 -6.42 1.72 -8.93
C PHE A 325 -6.91 0.54 -8.07
N TRP A 326 -8.02 -0.10 -8.45
CA TRP A 326 -8.60 -1.18 -7.66
C TRP A 326 -7.72 -2.42 -7.62
N LYS A 327 -7.13 -2.82 -8.75
CA LYS A 327 -6.20 -3.96 -8.77
C LYS A 327 -4.98 -3.68 -7.90
N ALA A 328 -4.33 -2.52 -8.09
CA ALA A 328 -3.17 -2.12 -7.30
C ALA A 328 -3.51 -2.06 -5.81
N PHE A 329 -4.65 -1.46 -5.45
CA PHE A 329 -5.14 -1.39 -4.09
C PHE A 329 -5.26 -2.77 -3.44
N ILE A 330 -6.02 -3.68 -4.05
CA ILE A 330 -6.31 -5.01 -3.51
C ILE A 330 -5.02 -5.81 -3.32
N ILE A 331 -4.19 -5.88 -4.36
CA ILE A 331 -2.91 -6.60 -4.37
C ILE A 331 -2.01 -6.10 -3.23
N LEU A 332 -1.83 -4.79 -3.13
CA LEU A 332 -0.91 -4.20 -2.17
C LEU A 332 -1.43 -4.30 -0.74
N TYR A 333 -2.73 -4.04 -0.54
CA TYR A 333 -3.36 -4.21 0.77
C TYR A 333 -3.21 -5.64 1.28
N MET A 334 -3.46 -6.66 0.44
CA MET A 334 -3.23 -8.06 0.81
C MET A 334 -1.76 -8.38 1.08
N SER A 335 -0.82 -7.85 0.29
CA SER A 335 0.61 -7.98 0.56
C SER A 335 1.04 -7.41 1.91
N SER A 336 0.51 -6.24 2.26
CA SER A 336 0.75 -5.60 3.56
C SER A 336 0.22 -6.47 4.70
N LEU A 337 -1.01 -6.96 4.60
CA LEU A 337 -1.62 -7.82 5.60
C LEU A 337 -0.87 -9.15 5.75
N LEU A 338 -0.40 -9.72 4.64
CA LEU A 338 0.43 -10.91 4.64
C LEU A 338 1.71 -10.66 5.43
N LEU A 339 2.44 -9.58 5.16
CA LEU A 339 3.66 -9.28 5.92
C LEU A 339 3.40 -9.04 7.41
N GLN A 340 2.30 -8.35 7.75
CA GLN A 340 1.91 -8.17 9.14
C GLN A 340 1.64 -9.52 9.80
N PHE A 341 0.95 -10.44 9.11
CA PHE A 341 0.71 -11.80 9.59
C PHE A 341 2.02 -12.57 9.78
N LEU A 342 2.95 -12.52 8.81
CA LEU A 342 4.25 -13.18 8.92
C LEU A 342 5.03 -12.67 10.14
N ASN A 343 5.11 -11.35 10.32
CA ASN A 343 5.80 -10.74 11.46
C ASN A 343 5.16 -11.14 12.80
N LEU A 344 3.82 -11.14 12.89
CA LEU A 344 3.10 -11.50 14.11
C LEU A 344 3.32 -12.95 14.54
N ASN A 345 3.62 -13.84 13.59
CA ASN A 345 3.84 -15.26 13.86
C ASN A 345 5.35 -15.63 13.84
N GLY A 346 6.26 -14.66 13.77
CA GLY A 346 7.71 -14.94 13.72
C GLY A 346 8.14 -15.74 12.48
N ILE A 347 7.39 -15.64 11.37
CA ILE A 347 7.70 -16.34 10.13
C ILE A 347 8.69 -15.50 9.30
N ASN A 348 9.76 -16.13 8.85
CA ASN A 348 10.77 -15.53 8.01
C ASN A 348 10.19 -15.23 6.61
N LYS A 349 9.87 -13.96 6.36
CA LYS A 349 9.37 -13.46 5.08
C LYS A 349 10.26 -13.76 3.87
N ASN A 350 11.58 -13.87 4.04
CA ASN A 350 12.50 -14.21 2.96
C ASN A 350 12.38 -15.68 2.53
N ARG A 351 11.89 -16.55 3.42
CA ARG A 351 11.57 -17.95 3.12
C ARG A 351 10.12 -18.11 2.67
N ALA A 352 9.17 -17.55 3.43
CA ALA A 352 7.75 -17.73 3.18
C ALA A 352 7.30 -17.18 1.82
N ILE A 353 7.78 -16.00 1.39
CA ILE A 353 7.31 -15.38 0.15
C ILE A 353 7.68 -16.23 -1.08
N PRO A 354 8.95 -16.67 -1.26
CA PRO A 354 9.30 -17.59 -2.34
C PRO A 354 8.55 -18.93 -2.28
N LEU A 355 8.40 -19.54 -1.10
CA LEU A 355 7.70 -20.83 -0.95
C LEU A 355 6.23 -20.73 -1.39
N LEU A 356 5.53 -19.66 -0.97
CA LEU A 356 4.16 -19.38 -1.40
C LEU A 356 4.06 -19.13 -2.91
N ALA A 357 5.10 -18.58 -3.52
CA ALA A 357 5.13 -18.30 -4.96
C ALA A 357 5.45 -19.55 -5.80
N GLN A 358 6.27 -20.47 -5.29
CA GLN A 358 6.66 -21.70 -6.02
C GLN A 358 5.45 -22.58 -6.36
N ASN A 359 4.43 -22.59 -5.50
CA ASN A 359 3.17 -23.31 -5.74
C ASN A 359 2.34 -22.76 -6.92
N ARG A 360 2.78 -21.68 -7.58
CA ARG A 360 2.13 -21.10 -8.77
C ARG A 360 2.66 -21.60 -10.10
N HIS A 361 3.87 -22.16 -10.11
CA HIS A 361 4.48 -22.63 -11.37
C HIS A 361 3.84 -23.93 -11.89
N PHE A 362 2.84 -24.46 -11.18
CA PHE A 362 2.11 -25.69 -11.51
C PHE A 362 0.61 -25.46 -11.81
N SER A 363 0.16 -24.20 -11.97
CA SER A 363 -1.24 -23.84 -12.23
C SER A 363 -1.45 -23.10 -13.53
#